data_AF-A0A9J7IZW2-F1
#
_entry.id   AF-A0A9J7IZW2-F1
#
_cell.length_a   1.000
_cell.length_b   1.000
_cell.length_c   1.000
_cell.angle_alpha   90.00
_cell.angle_beta   90.00
_cell.angle_gamma   90.00
#
_symmetry.space_group_name_H-M   'P 1'
#
loop_
_entity.id
_entity.type
_entity.pdbx_description
1 polymer ?
#
loop_
_entity_poly.entity_id
_entity_poly.type
_entity_poly.pdbx_seq_one_letter_code
_entity_poly.pdbx_strand_id
1 'polypeptide(L)'
;MKMAAAVLGVFLAILAVTAALPEDHELMKVDPGPRYQYMSSPEGTELVDLAWKPSDLLEAAKYNVETQVFFHLFTRANPTVSQPLLLGVPHILAASNFDPSKKTVVIAHGWRNTPLHDFNVYLVHAYLQAEDINMIMVDWSIGAGALYIVAIANNIRTGEHVAKFITWLNSETGASLDNYHLIGHSLGGHQVGIIGRNLGGEVPYITCKCIFYLAESLIRGGFTGQRCDSLWQALTGNCASSDTLPMGGTTAKPGATGIYYLTTNAQSPFSQG
;
A
#
# COMPACT_ATOMS: atom_id res chain seq x y z
N MET A 1 -34.35 53.53 -6.86
CA MET A 1 -33.08 53.77 -6.11
C MET A 1 -32.94 52.96 -4.82
N LYS A 2 -33.97 52.87 -3.95
CA LYS A 2 -33.86 52.12 -2.67
C LYS A 2 -33.61 50.61 -2.81
N MET A 3 -34.17 49.98 -3.85
CA MET A 3 -34.04 48.53 -4.07
C MET A 3 -32.63 48.13 -4.53
N ALA A 4 -31.95 48.96 -5.32
CA ALA A 4 -30.58 48.71 -5.79
C ALA A 4 -29.55 48.80 -4.65
N ALA A 5 -29.75 49.73 -3.70
CA ALA A 5 -28.89 49.85 -2.52
C ALA A 5 -29.02 48.65 -1.57
N ALA A 6 -30.23 48.10 -1.42
CA ALA A 6 -30.47 46.90 -0.61
C ALA A 6 -29.83 45.65 -1.24
N VAL A 7 -29.94 45.48 -2.56
CA VAL A 7 -29.30 44.37 -3.28
C VAL A 7 -27.77 44.48 -3.22
N LEU A 8 -27.22 45.68 -3.41
CA LEU A 8 -25.77 45.92 -3.30
C LEU A 8 -25.26 45.66 -1.88
N GLY A 9 -26.03 46.05 -0.85
CA GLY A 9 -25.70 45.77 0.54
C GLY A 9 -25.69 44.28 0.89
N VAL A 10 -26.63 43.51 0.35
CA VAL A 10 -26.66 42.04 0.51
C VAL A 10 -25.49 41.39 -0.23
N PHE A 11 -25.18 41.82 -1.45
CA PHE A 11 -24.00 41.31 -2.19
C PHE A 11 -22.68 41.63 -1.48
N LEU A 12 -22.52 42.84 -0.95
CA LEU A 12 -21.33 43.23 -0.18
C LEU A 12 -21.23 42.46 1.14
N ALA A 13 -22.35 42.20 1.82
CA ALA A 13 -22.38 41.39 3.03
C ALA A 13 -22.04 39.93 2.73
N ILE A 14 -22.56 39.35 1.64
CA ILE A 14 -22.20 37.99 1.21
C ILE A 14 -20.71 37.94 0.84
N LEU A 15 -20.19 38.91 0.09
CA LEU A 15 -18.76 39.02 -0.24
C LEU A 15 -17.88 39.12 1.02
N ALA A 16 -18.26 39.96 1.98
CA ALA A 16 -17.55 40.10 3.24
C ALA A 16 -17.60 38.83 4.10
N VAL A 17 -18.73 38.11 4.11
CA VAL A 17 -18.86 36.81 4.79
C VAL A 17 -18.04 35.73 4.08
N THR A 18 -17.98 35.70 2.75
CA THR A 18 -17.10 34.77 2.01
C THR A 18 -15.62 35.08 2.22
N ALA A 19 -15.24 36.35 2.37
CA ALA A 19 -13.88 36.76 2.71
C ALA A 19 -13.51 36.55 4.19
N ALA A 20 -14.52 36.32 5.05
CA ALA A 20 -14.36 36.03 6.47
C ALA A 20 -14.47 34.53 6.79
N LEU A 21 -14.61 33.66 5.79
CA LEU A 21 -14.40 32.22 6.01
C LEU A 21 -12.96 32.03 6.49
N PRO A 22 -12.74 31.31 7.60
CA PRO A 22 -11.40 31.12 8.12
C PRO A 22 -10.55 30.44 7.05
N GLU A 23 -9.48 31.11 6.64
CA GLU A 23 -8.44 30.51 5.81
C GLU A 23 -8.00 29.22 6.50
N ASP A 24 -7.84 28.14 5.75
CA ASP A 24 -7.46 26.85 6.33
C ASP A 24 -5.95 26.88 6.61
N HIS A 25 -5.62 27.39 7.80
CA HIS A 25 -4.25 27.72 8.19
C HIS A 25 -3.38 26.46 8.30
N GLU A 26 -2.11 26.62 7.95
CA GLU A 26 -1.11 25.57 8.12
C GLU A 26 -0.88 25.30 9.61
N LEU A 27 -1.04 24.03 10.02
CA LEU A 27 -0.74 23.55 11.37
C LEU A 27 0.71 23.08 11.46
N MET A 28 1.14 22.25 10.51
CA MET A 28 2.48 21.67 10.50
C MET A 28 2.84 21.09 9.12
N LYS A 29 4.13 20.97 8.85
CA LYS A 29 4.67 20.23 7.70
C LYS A 29 5.06 18.82 8.09
N VAL A 30 4.83 17.85 7.20
CA VAL A 30 5.26 16.44 7.39
C VAL A 30 6.77 16.29 7.40
N ASP A 31 7.45 17.06 6.56
CA ASP A 31 8.90 17.00 6.34
C ASP A 31 9.44 18.43 6.17
N PRO A 32 10.70 18.71 6.57
CA PRO A 32 11.39 19.97 6.28
C PRO A 32 11.47 20.34 4.79
N GLY A 33 11.15 19.44 3.87
CA GLY A 33 11.13 19.66 2.43
C GLY A 33 10.04 20.62 1.93
N PRO A 34 9.88 20.70 0.59
CA PRO A 34 8.93 21.61 -0.02
C PRO A 34 7.49 21.27 0.36
N ARG A 35 6.67 22.31 0.55
CA ARG A 35 5.26 22.17 0.90
C ARG A 35 4.47 21.41 -0.18
N TYR A 36 4.80 21.63 -1.45
CA TYR A 36 4.14 20.97 -2.57
C TYR A 36 5.10 20.02 -3.26
N GLN A 37 4.62 18.83 -3.61
CA GLN A 37 5.39 17.83 -4.34
C GLN A 37 4.52 17.17 -5.42
N TYR A 38 5.15 16.69 -6.47
CA TYR A 38 4.47 15.89 -7.47
C TYR A 38 4.48 14.42 -7.05
N MET A 39 3.31 13.80 -7.00
CA MET A 39 3.12 12.40 -6.64
C MET A 39 2.48 11.65 -7.80
N SER A 40 2.91 10.40 -8.03
CA SER A 40 2.27 9.55 -9.04
C SER A 40 1.04 8.86 -8.46
N SER A 41 -0.08 8.98 -9.17
CA SER A 41 -1.32 8.23 -8.95
C SER A 41 -1.63 7.39 -10.19
N PRO A 42 -2.65 6.51 -10.13
CA PRO A 42 -3.11 5.77 -11.30
C PRO A 42 -3.62 6.65 -12.43
N GLU A 43 -4.08 7.86 -12.11
CA GLU A 43 -4.64 8.82 -13.07
C GLU A 43 -3.57 9.76 -13.66
N GLY A 44 -2.35 9.73 -13.11
CA GLY A 44 -1.21 10.51 -13.58
C GLY A 44 -0.43 11.16 -12.46
N THR A 45 0.37 12.16 -12.80
CA THR A 45 1.14 12.93 -11.82
C THR A 45 0.30 14.07 -11.27
N GLU A 46 0.19 14.16 -9.94
CA GLU A 46 -0.61 15.16 -9.24
C GLU A 46 0.27 16.03 -8.33
N LEU A 47 -0.03 17.32 -8.25
CA LEU A 47 0.59 18.22 -7.27
C LEU A 47 -0.14 18.08 -5.92
N VAL A 48 0.58 17.63 -4.88
CA VAL A 48 0.03 17.40 -3.54
C VAL A 48 0.54 18.45 -2.55
N ASP A 49 -0.33 18.90 -1.65
CA ASP A 49 0.01 19.75 -0.50
C ASP A 49 0.39 18.84 0.69
N LEU A 50 1.58 19.04 1.25
CA LEU A 50 2.14 18.29 2.37
C LEU A 50 2.04 19.05 3.71
N ALA A 51 1.35 20.19 3.72
CA ALA A 51 1.01 20.90 4.94
C ALA A 51 -0.31 20.37 5.52
N TRP A 52 -0.29 20.01 6.80
CA TRP A 52 -1.51 19.70 7.56
C TRP A 52 -2.33 20.95 7.81
N LYS A 53 -3.64 20.83 7.64
CA LYS A 53 -4.61 21.87 7.98
C LYS A 53 -5.69 21.33 8.91
N PRO A 54 -6.44 22.18 9.62
CA PRO A 54 -7.57 21.76 10.44
C PRO A 54 -8.59 20.92 9.68
N SER A 55 -8.87 21.26 8.41
CA SER A 55 -9.82 20.50 7.59
C SER A 55 -9.35 19.07 7.31
N ASP A 56 -8.05 18.87 7.05
CA ASP A 56 -7.44 17.56 6.82
C ASP A 56 -7.55 16.68 8.06
N LEU A 57 -7.35 17.24 9.26
CA LEU A 57 -7.52 16.51 10.53
C LEU A 57 -8.98 16.06 10.71
N LEU A 58 -9.93 16.93 10.40
CA LEU A 58 -11.35 16.60 10.47
C LEU A 58 -11.74 15.52 9.45
N GLU A 59 -11.13 15.53 8.26
CA GLU A 59 -11.32 14.49 7.26
C GLU A 59 -10.75 13.15 7.73
N ALA A 60 -9.51 13.13 8.23
CA ALA A 60 -8.87 11.93 8.79
C ALA A 60 -9.67 11.32 9.95
N ALA A 61 -10.33 12.16 10.76
CA ALA A 61 -11.17 11.72 11.88
C ALA A 61 -12.43 10.96 11.42
N LYS A 62 -12.94 11.21 10.21
CA LYS A 62 -14.13 10.52 9.67
C LYS A 62 -13.84 9.09 9.22
N TYR A 63 -12.56 8.75 8.98
CA TYR A 63 -12.18 7.43 8.53
C TYR A 63 -12.35 6.38 9.65
N ASN A 64 -13.13 5.35 9.37
CA ASN A 64 -13.38 4.22 10.26
C ASN A 64 -12.91 2.92 9.60
N VAL A 65 -11.80 2.39 10.09
CA VAL A 65 -11.18 1.17 9.58
C VAL A 65 -12.06 -0.07 9.71
N GLU A 66 -12.97 -0.13 10.70
CA GLU A 66 -13.80 -1.32 10.93
C GLU A 66 -14.91 -1.50 9.89
N THR A 67 -15.32 -0.41 9.24
CA THR A 67 -16.40 -0.42 8.24
C THR A 67 -15.94 -0.03 6.84
N GLN A 68 -14.68 0.41 6.70
CA GLN A 68 -14.14 0.96 5.46
C GLN A 68 -12.84 0.28 5.00
N VAL A 69 -12.41 -0.78 5.69
CA VAL A 69 -11.34 -1.69 5.24
C VAL A 69 -11.94 -3.07 5.02
N PHE A 70 -11.69 -3.64 3.84
CA PHE A 70 -12.21 -4.96 3.46
C PHE A 70 -11.05 -5.93 3.18
N PHE A 71 -11.25 -7.19 3.55
CA PHE A 71 -10.28 -8.25 3.33
C PHE A 71 -10.82 -9.23 2.28
N HIS A 72 -10.10 -9.32 1.16
CA HIS A 72 -10.47 -10.17 0.02
C HIS A 72 -9.56 -11.39 -0.03
N LEU A 73 -10.11 -12.57 0.22
CA LEU A 73 -9.39 -13.84 0.10
C LEU A 73 -9.48 -14.39 -1.33
N PHE A 74 -8.33 -14.61 -1.93
CA PHE A 74 -8.16 -15.38 -3.15
C PHE A 74 -7.33 -16.64 -2.86
N THR A 75 -7.72 -17.74 -3.51
CA THR A 75 -6.99 -19.00 -3.49
C THR A 75 -7.05 -19.61 -4.89
N ARG A 76 -6.37 -20.73 -5.13
CA ARG A 76 -6.51 -21.49 -6.38
C ARG A 76 -7.94 -21.97 -6.65
N ALA A 77 -8.77 -22.13 -5.62
CA ALA A 77 -10.18 -22.50 -5.75
C ALA A 77 -11.07 -21.32 -6.18
N ASN A 78 -10.63 -20.09 -5.95
CA ASN A 78 -11.37 -18.86 -6.31
C ASN A 78 -10.41 -17.76 -6.81
N PRO A 79 -9.71 -17.98 -7.94
CA PRO A 79 -8.62 -17.09 -8.37
C PRO A 79 -9.10 -15.77 -8.99
N THR A 80 -10.40 -15.64 -9.28
CA THR A 80 -10.99 -14.47 -9.96
C THR A 80 -12.00 -13.72 -9.08
N VAL A 81 -12.72 -14.44 -8.21
CA VAL A 81 -13.74 -13.87 -7.34
C VAL A 81 -13.33 -14.10 -5.89
N SER A 82 -13.07 -13.02 -5.16
CA SER A 82 -12.66 -13.11 -3.76
C SER A 82 -13.79 -13.58 -2.84
N GLN A 83 -13.43 -14.27 -1.77
CA GLN A 83 -14.31 -14.46 -0.60
C GLN A 83 -14.02 -13.37 0.43
N PRO A 84 -15.04 -12.71 1.02
CA PRO A 84 -14.81 -11.72 2.05
C PRO A 84 -14.37 -12.39 3.35
N LEU A 85 -13.40 -11.79 4.03
CA LEU A 85 -13.06 -12.12 5.42
C LEU A 85 -13.45 -10.94 6.32
N LEU A 86 -14.05 -11.23 7.46
CA LEU A 86 -14.53 -10.23 8.41
C LEU A 86 -13.93 -10.49 9.79
N LEU A 87 -13.29 -9.45 10.34
CA LEU A 87 -12.70 -9.50 11.67
C LEU A 87 -13.76 -9.84 12.73
N GLY A 88 -13.48 -10.84 13.57
CA GLY A 88 -14.38 -11.25 14.66
C GLY A 88 -15.57 -12.10 14.20
N VAL A 89 -15.56 -12.59 12.97
CA VAL A 89 -16.67 -13.35 12.38
C VAL A 89 -16.21 -14.76 11.94
N PRO A 90 -16.02 -15.69 12.89
CA PRO A 90 -15.38 -17.00 12.61
C PRO A 90 -16.18 -17.89 11.65
N HIS A 91 -17.51 -17.73 11.57
CA HIS A 91 -18.33 -18.52 10.66
C HIS A 91 -18.10 -18.19 9.18
N ILE A 92 -17.79 -16.92 8.84
CA ILE A 92 -17.44 -16.52 7.47
C ILE A 92 -16.07 -17.08 7.11
N LEU A 93 -15.12 -17.05 8.05
CA LEU A 93 -13.80 -17.63 7.88
C LEU A 93 -13.88 -19.15 7.66
N ALA A 94 -14.67 -19.88 8.47
CA ALA A 94 -14.86 -21.32 8.34
C ALA A 94 -15.53 -21.73 7.02
N ALA A 95 -16.35 -20.85 6.42
CA ALA A 95 -16.99 -21.08 5.12
C ALA A 95 -16.10 -20.67 3.92
N SER A 96 -14.93 -20.07 4.19
CA SER A 96 -13.98 -19.64 3.15
C SER A 96 -13.02 -20.78 2.75
N ASN A 97 -12.23 -20.53 1.71
CA ASN A 97 -11.18 -21.44 1.25
C ASN A 97 -9.85 -21.24 2.00
N PHE A 98 -9.82 -20.48 3.10
CA PHE A 98 -8.60 -20.24 3.86
C PHE A 98 -8.07 -21.53 4.47
N ASP A 99 -6.79 -21.81 4.25
CA ASP A 99 -6.12 -23.00 4.77
C ASP A 99 -4.91 -22.58 5.63
N PRO A 100 -4.95 -22.75 6.96
CA PRO A 100 -3.85 -22.32 7.84
C PRO A 100 -2.54 -23.08 7.63
N SER A 101 -2.56 -24.23 6.93
CA SER A 101 -1.35 -24.96 6.57
C SER A 101 -0.60 -24.33 5.40
N LYS A 102 -1.27 -23.48 4.61
CA LYS A 102 -0.69 -22.79 3.45
C LYS A 102 -0.08 -21.46 3.83
N LYS A 103 0.88 -21.02 3.03
CA LYS A 103 1.47 -19.70 3.14
C LYS A 103 0.42 -18.63 2.91
N THR A 104 0.46 -17.57 3.72
CA THR A 104 -0.44 -16.43 3.60
C THR A 104 0.30 -15.22 3.07
N VAL A 105 -0.07 -14.75 1.89
CA VAL A 105 0.45 -13.51 1.29
C VAL A 105 -0.59 -12.42 1.48
N VAL A 106 -0.21 -11.34 2.16
CA VAL A 106 -1.08 -10.17 2.35
C VAL A 106 -0.59 -9.04 1.44
N ILE A 107 -1.48 -8.47 0.65
CA ILE A 107 -1.15 -7.38 -0.28
C ILE A 107 -1.90 -6.10 0.08
N ALA A 108 -1.17 -4.98 0.06
CA ALA A 108 -1.67 -3.65 0.36
C ALA A 108 -1.39 -2.69 -0.81
N HIS A 109 -2.45 -2.13 -1.39
CA HIS A 109 -2.34 -1.16 -2.47
C HIS A 109 -1.94 0.25 -1.96
N GLY A 110 -1.63 1.15 -2.89
CA GLY A 110 -1.16 2.51 -2.60
C GLY A 110 -2.24 3.59 -2.58
N TRP A 111 -1.78 4.84 -2.54
CA TRP A 111 -2.61 6.05 -2.65
C TRP A 111 -3.37 6.08 -3.98
N ARG A 112 -4.66 6.46 -3.93
CA ARG A 112 -5.60 6.46 -5.07
C ARG A 112 -5.76 5.12 -5.81
N ASN A 113 -5.20 4.02 -5.29
CA ASN A 113 -5.47 2.69 -5.83
C ASN A 113 -6.73 2.08 -5.23
N THR A 114 -7.24 1.08 -5.95
CA THR A 114 -8.33 0.20 -5.52
C THR A 114 -7.98 -1.25 -5.85
N PRO A 115 -8.72 -2.25 -5.31
CA PRO A 115 -8.57 -3.66 -5.65
C PRO A 115 -8.58 -3.99 -7.15
N LEU A 116 -9.17 -3.14 -7.98
CA LEU A 116 -9.31 -3.37 -9.42
C LEU A 116 -8.15 -2.84 -10.26
N HIS A 117 -7.23 -2.08 -9.66
CA HIS A 117 -6.06 -1.58 -10.37
C HIS A 117 -5.04 -2.69 -10.62
N ASP A 118 -4.27 -2.54 -11.70
CA ASP A 118 -3.28 -3.49 -12.23
C ASP A 118 -2.42 -4.17 -11.15
N PHE A 119 -1.97 -3.42 -10.14
CA PHE A 119 -1.19 -3.95 -9.00
C PHE A 119 -1.77 -5.24 -8.43
N ASN A 120 -3.07 -5.18 -8.17
CA ASN A 120 -3.80 -6.19 -7.44
C ASN A 120 -4.08 -7.39 -8.36
N VAL A 121 -4.57 -7.13 -9.57
CA VAL A 121 -4.94 -8.17 -10.53
C VAL A 121 -3.72 -8.99 -10.98
N TYR A 122 -2.63 -8.32 -11.38
CA TYR A 122 -1.44 -9.03 -11.86
C TYR A 122 -0.76 -9.85 -10.77
N LEU A 123 -0.63 -9.31 -9.55
CA LEU A 123 0.03 -10.05 -8.47
C LEU A 123 -0.81 -11.21 -7.96
N VAL A 124 -2.13 -11.06 -7.83
CA VAL A 124 -3.01 -12.16 -7.43
C VAL A 124 -2.85 -13.33 -8.39
N HIS A 125 -2.95 -13.08 -9.70
CA HIS A 125 -2.81 -14.14 -10.69
C HIS A 125 -1.39 -14.74 -10.69
N ALA A 126 -0.34 -13.91 -10.65
CA ALA A 126 1.04 -14.40 -10.67
C ALA A 126 1.37 -15.29 -9.46
N TYR A 127 0.95 -14.89 -8.25
CA TYR A 127 1.18 -15.69 -7.05
C TYR A 127 0.41 -17.00 -7.05
N LEU A 128 -0.88 -16.97 -7.39
CA LEU A 128 -1.71 -18.18 -7.40
C LEU A 128 -1.27 -19.19 -8.46
N GLN A 129 -0.69 -18.70 -9.57
CA GLN A 129 -0.03 -19.54 -10.57
C GLN A 129 1.28 -20.14 -10.03
N ALA A 130 2.10 -19.35 -9.33
CA ALA A 130 3.41 -19.78 -8.85
C ALA A 130 3.33 -20.75 -7.65
N GLU A 131 2.40 -20.54 -6.72
CA GLU A 131 2.36 -21.24 -5.42
C GLU A 131 0.90 -21.47 -4.97
N ASP A 132 0.64 -22.53 -4.19
CA ASP A 132 -0.67 -22.76 -3.56
C ASP A 132 -0.72 -22.05 -2.21
N ILE A 133 -1.31 -20.86 -2.19
CA ILE A 133 -1.28 -19.93 -1.05
C ILE A 133 -2.67 -19.40 -0.71
N ASN A 134 -2.80 -18.84 0.49
CA ASN A 134 -3.86 -17.89 0.81
C ASN A 134 -3.40 -16.50 0.40
N MET A 135 -4.12 -15.84 -0.49
CA MET A 135 -3.83 -14.46 -0.87
C MET A 135 -4.88 -13.52 -0.31
N ILE A 136 -4.50 -12.65 0.62
CA ILE A 136 -5.40 -11.70 1.28
C ILE A 136 -5.07 -10.29 0.76
N MET A 137 -5.99 -9.71 0.01
CA MET A 137 -5.88 -8.32 -0.43
C MET A 137 -6.61 -7.41 0.54
N VAL A 138 -5.89 -6.38 0.99
CA VAL A 138 -6.43 -5.32 1.85
C VAL A 138 -6.97 -4.21 0.96
N ASP A 139 -8.30 -4.08 0.92
CA ASP A 139 -8.97 -2.94 0.31
C ASP A 139 -9.15 -1.84 1.35
N TRP A 140 -8.38 -0.78 1.20
CA TRP A 140 -8.51 0.44 1.99
C TRP A 140 -8.77 1.65 1.09
N SER A 141 -9.40 1.42 -0.07
CA SER A 141 -9.64 2.42 -1.13
C SER A 141 -10.29 3.70 -0.61
N ILE A 142 -11.20 3.58 0.37
CA ILE A 142 -11.87 4.73 0.97
C ILE A 142 -10.87 5.64 1.67
N GLY A 143 -9.95 5.07 2.46
CA GLY A 143 -8.90 5.83 3.14
C GLY A 143 -7.81 6.30 2.17
N ALA A 144 -7.50 5.51 1.15
CA ALA A 144 -6.48 5.79 0.14
C ALA A 144 -6.91 6.83 -0.90
N GLY A 145 -8.21 7.05 -1.09
CA GLY A 145 -8.77 8.04 -2.02
C GLY A 145 -8.80 9.46 -1.47
N ALA A 146 -8.48 9.66 -0.20
CA ALA A 146 -8.35 10.97 0.42
C ALA A 146 -7.15 11.76 -0.14
N LEU A 147 -7.06 13.04 0.21
CA LEU A 147 -5.86 13.84 -0.05
C LEU A 147 -4.62 13.15 0.54
N TYR A 148 -3.47 13.30 -0.11
CA TYR A 148 -2.25 12.54 0.22
C TYR A 148 -1.89 12.63 1.71
N ILE A 149 -1.99 13.82 2.29
CA ILE A 149 -1.71 14.06 3.71
C ILE A 149 -2.64 13.27 4.65
N VAL A 150 -3.94 13.23 4.32
CA VAL A 150 -4.97 12.48 5.02
C VAL A 150 -4.77 10.98 4.81
N ALA A 151 -4.43 10.55 3.60
CA ALA A 151 -4.16 9.16 3.26
C ALA A 151 -2.97 8.60 4.06
N ILE A 152 -1.93 9.40 4.35
CA ILE A 152 -0.83 9.00 5.25
C ILE A 152 -1.37 8.67 6.65
N ALA A 153 -2.21 9.53 7.23
CA ALA A 153 -2.79 9.27 8.55
C ALA A 153 -3.71 8.05 8.55
N ASN A 154 -4.54 7.89 7.52
CA ASN A 154 -5.40 6.72 7.34
C ASN A 154 -4.59 5.43 7.18
N ASN A 155 -3.41 5.50 6.54
CA ASN A 155 -2.53 4.36 6.33
C ASN A 155 -2.04 3.75 7.65
N ILE A 156 -1.71 4.59 8.64
CA ILE A 156 -1.30 4.15 9.98
C ILE A 156 -2.42 3.36 10.65
N ARG A 157 -3.61 3.95 10.73
CA ARG A 157 -4.78 3.31 11.35
C ARG A 157 -5.16 2.01 10.64
N THR A 158 -5.04 1.98 9.31
CA THR A 158 -5.29 0.78 8.51
C THR A 158 -4.26 -0.31 8.81
N GLY A 159 -2.97 0.02 8.87
CA GLY A 159 -1.92 -0.96 9.20
C GLY A 159 -2.11 -1.59 10.58
N GLU A 160 -2.51 -0.81 11.58
CA GLU A 160 -2.87 -1.32 12.91
C GLU A 160 -4.09 -2.24 12.85
N HIS A 161 -5.12 -1.88 12.08
CA HIS A 161 -6.32 -2.68 11.91
C HIS A 161 -6.03 -4.02 11.21
N VAL A 162 -5.20 -4.01 10.16
CA VAL A 162 -4.78 -5.23 9.46
C VAL A 162 -3.96 -6.15 10.37
N ALA A 163 -3.08 -5.59 11.23
CA ALA A 163 -2.36 -6.40 12.21
C ALA A 163 -3.33 -7.06 13.21
N LYS A 164 -4.33 -6.33 13.72
CA LYS A 164 -5.39 -6.93 14.56
C LYS A 164 -6.15 -8.05 13.85
N PHE A 165 -6.46 -7.85 12.57
CA PHE A 165 -7.09 -8.88 11.75
C PHE A 165 -6.23 -10.14 11.62
N ILE A 166 -4.93 -9.99 11.34
CA ILE A 166 -4.00 -11.13 11.23
C ILE A 166 -3.88 -11.86 12.58
N THR A 167 -3.75 -11.13 13.69
CA THR A 167 -3.72 -11.73 15.03
C THR A 167 -4.97 -12.55 15.32
N TRP A 168 -6.15 -12.00 15.00
CA TRP A 168 -7.41 -12.72 15.14
C TRP A 168 -7.46 -13.96 14.23
N LEU A 169 -7.13 -13.81 12.94
CA LEU A 169 -7.11 -14.91 11.96
C LEU A 169 -6.24 -16.08 12.44
N ASN A 170 -5.05 -15.78 12.96
CA ASN A 170 -4.15 -16.79 13.50
C ASN A 170 -4.72 -17.43 14.76
N SER A 171 -5.37 -16.66 15.64
CA SER A 171 -5.99 -17.20 16.86
C SER A 171 -7.15 -18.15 16.58
N GLU A 172 -7.92 -17.93 15.51
CA GLU A 172 -9.04 -18.78 15.12
C GLU A 172 -8.61 -20.05 14.36
N THR A 173 -7.51 -19.97 13.61
CA THR A 173 -7.13 -21.01 12.64
C THR A 173 -5.88 -21.80 13.03
N GLY A 174 -5.07 -21.27 13.95
CA GLY A 174 -3.75 -21.82 14.27
C GLY A 174 -2.67 -21.52 13.23
N ALA A 175 -2.93 -20.63 12.26
CA ALA A 175 -1.90 -20.18 11.32
C ALA A 175 -0.74 -19.49 12.04
N SER A 176 0.49 -19.70 11.58
CA SER A 176 1.71 -19.10 12.14
C SER A 176 2.16 -17.88 11.32
N LEU A 177 2.65 -16.84 12.01
CA LEU A 177 3.28 -15.66 11.39
C LEU A 177 4.54 -16.02 10.57
N ASP A 178 5.21 -17.12 10.90
CA ASP A 178 6.37 -17.62 10.15
C ASP A 178 6.04 -17.96 8.68
N ASN A 179 4.75 -18.15 8.38
CA ASN A 179 4.27 -18.47 7.04
C ASN A 179 3.59 -17.27 6.35
N TYR A 180 3.91 -16.05 6.77
CA TYR A 180 3.37 -14.82 6.18
C TYR A 180 4.38 -14.12 5.27
N HIS A 181 3.86 -13.50 4.21
CA HIS A 181 4.59 -12.55 3.37
C HIS A 181 3.72 -11.31 3.14
N LEU A 182 4.21 -10.14 3.55
CA LEU A 182 3.50 -8.88 3.34
C LEU A 182 4.07 -8.15 2.13
N ILE A 183 3.20 -7.66 1.24
CA ILE A 183 3.59 -6.94 0.03
C ILE A 183 2.85 -5.60 -0.02
N GLY A 184 3.60 -4.52 -0.18
CA GLY A 184 3.04 -3.18 -0.28
C GLY A 184 3.49 -2.47 -1.55
N HIS A 185 2.58 -1.75 -2.18
CA HIS A 185 2.89 -0.84 -3.30
C HIS A 185 2.69 0.61 -2.91
N SER A 186 3.65 1.47 -3.25
CA SER A 186 3.59 2.91 -2.94
C SER A 186 3.33 3.10 -1.43
N LEU A 187 2.28 3.83 -1.04
CA LEU A 187 1.88 4.02 0.36
C LEU A 187 1.54 2.71 1.09
N GLY A 188 1.14 1.65 0.36
CA GLY A 188 0.99 0.30 0.91
C GLY A 188 2.31 -0.31 1.39
N GLY A 189 3.46 0.13 0.86
CA GLY A 189 4.79 -0.26 1.34
C GLY A 189 5.04 0.17 2.79
N HIS A 190 4.61 1.39 3.15
CA HIS A 190 4.62 1.84 4.54
C HIS A 190 3.62 1.06 5.39
N GLN A 191 2.43 0.80 4.83
CA GLN A 191 1.39 0.03 5.52
C GLN A 191 1.88 -1.34 5.98
N VAL A 192 2.54 -2.10 5.10
CA VAL A 192 3.08 -3.43 5.46
C VAL A 192 4.21 -3.35 6.49
N GLY A 193 4.99 -2.27 6.49
CA GLY A 193 5.95 -2.01 7.57
C GLY A 193 5.27 -1.75 8.92
N ILE A 194 4.16 -1.00 8.92
CA ILE A 194 3.35 -0.75 10.11
C ILE A 194 2.69 -2.04 10.61
N ILE A 195 2.17 -2.86 9.70
CA ILE A 195 1.62 -4.19 10.02
C ILE A 195 2.69 -5.05 10.69
N GLY A 196 3.87 -5.18 10.05
CA GLY A 196 4.98 -5.97 10.60
C GLY A 196 5.41 -5.51 11.99
N ARG A 197 5.50 -4.19 12.21
CA ARG A 197 5.80 -3.63 13.54
C ARG A 197 4.73 -3.99 14.58
N ASN A 198 3.46 -3.92 14.24
CA ASN A 198 2.35 -4.24 15.14
C ASN A 198 2.20 -5.76 15.39
N LEU A 199 2.77 -6.59 14.52
CA LEU A 199 2.91 -8.05 14.69
C LEU A 199 4.24 -8.43 15.39
N GLY A 200 4.85 -7.52 16.14
CA GLY A 200 6.07 -7.79 16.90
C GLY A 200 7.35 -7.96 16.07
N GLY A 201 7.30 -7.72 14.75
CA GLY A 201 8.41 -7.99 13.85
C GLY A 201 8.63 -9.48 13.55
N GLU A 202 7.64 -10.33 13.85
CA GLU A 202 7.73 -11.79 13.67
C GLU A 202 7.45 -12.24 12.23
N VAL A 203 6.91 -11.35 11.40
CA VAL A 203 6.71 -11.63 9.98
C VAL A 203 8.08 -11.74 9.28
N PRO A 204 8.39 -12.87 8.61
CA PRO A 204 9.73 -13.12 8.10
C PRO A 204 10.08 -12.29 6.87
N TYR A 205 9.06 -11.85 6.10
CA TYR A 205 9.31 -11.21 4.82
C TYR A 205 8.30 -10.12 4.47
N ILE A 206 8.84 -8.92 4.21
CA ILE A 206 8.09 -7.75 3.74
C ILE A 206 8.71 -7.28 2.43
N THR A 207 7.88 -7.00 1.44
CA THR A 207 8.33 -6.52 0.12
C THR A 207 7.62 -5.22 -0.25
N CYS A 208 8.40 -4.18 -0.54
CA CYS A 208 7.93 -2.96 -1.17
C CYS A 208 8.52 -2.91 -2.59
N LYS A 209 7.70 -3.07 -3.63
CA LYS A 209 8.20 -3.20 -5.01
C LYS A 209 7.29 -2.60 -6.07
N CYS A 210 7.91 -2.30 -7.21
CA CYS A 210 7.23 -2.11 -8.48
C CYS A 210 6.61 -3.43 -8.95
N ILE A 211 5.35 -3.32 -9.36
CA ILE A 211 4.38 -4.39 -9.65
C ILE A 211 4.93 -5.38 -10.68
N PHE A 212 5.38 -4.86 -11.81
CA PHE A 212 5.66 -5.65 -13.01
C PHE A 212 6.88 -6.55 -12.84
N TYR A 213 7.94 -6.03 -12.21
CA TYR A 213 9.14 -6.82 -11.97
C TYR A 213 8.91 -7.91 -10.93
N LEU A 214 8.11 -7.63 -9.89
CA LEU A 214 7.76 -8.66 -8.91
C LEU A 214 6.90 -9.75 -9.57
N ALA A 215 5.85 -9.38 -10.29
CA ALA A 215 4.99 -10.34 -10.99
C ALA A 215 5.80 -11.23 -11.96
N GLU A 216 6.66 -10.63 -12.79
CA GLU A 216 7.49 -11.40 -13.73
C GLU A 216 8.51 -12.28 -13.00
N SER A 217 9.09 -11.80 -11.89
CA SER A 217 10.03 -12.60 -11.08
C SER A 217 9.41 -13.87 -10.49
N LEU A 218 8.10 -13.89 -10.26
CA LEU A 218 7.38 -15.05 -9.74
C LEU A 218 7.15 -16.11 -10.82
N ILE A 219 6.97 -15.68 -12.07
CA ILE A 219 6.62 -16.57 -13.19
C ILE A 219 7.88 -17.08 -13.90
N ARG A 220 8.86 -16.20 -14.12
CA ARG A 220 10.04 -16.47 -14.97
C ARG A 220 11.37 -16.35 -14.25
N GLY A 221 11.45 -15.54 -13.18
CA GLY A 221 12.73 -15.23 -12.54
C GLY A 221 13.67 -14.41 -13.43
N GLY A 222 14.98 -14.63 -13.30
CA GLY A 222 16.02 -13.98 -14.11
C GLY A 222 16.32 -12.51 -13.77
N PHE A 223 15.88 -12.06 -12.59
CA PHE A 223 16.26 -10.76 -12.05
C PHE A 223 17.42 -10.91 -11.08
N THR A 224 18.63 -11.22 -11.56
CA THR A 224 19.79 -11.40 -10.68
C THR A 224 20.48 -10.07 -10.43
N GLY A 225 20.41 -9.57 -9.20
CA GLY A 225 21.10 -8.34 -8.78
C GLY A 225 22.52 -8.62 -8.31
N GLN A 226 23.46 -7.76 -8.69
CA GLN A 226 24.84 -7.76 -8.22
C GLN A 226 24.99 -6.82 -7.02
N ARG A 227 25.71 -7.26 -5.97
CA ARG A 227 25.91 -6.46 -4.76
C ARG A 227 26.82 -5.27 -5.03
N CYS A 228 26.48 -4.14 -4.44
CA CYS A 228 27.23 -2.89 -4.53
C CYS A 228 27.53 -2.36 -3.12
N ASP A 229 28.69 -1.74 -2.94
CA ASP A 229 29.13 -1.25 -1.62
C ASP A 229 28.50 0.10 -1.27
N SER A 230 28.02 0.84 -2.27
CA SER A 230 27.40 2.14 -2.07
C SER A 230 26.30 2.43 -3.09
N LEU A 231 25.42 3.37 -2.74
CA LEU A 231 24.38 3.84 -3.64
C LEU A 231 24.97 4.45 -4.91
N TRP A 232 26.10 5.15 -4.82
CA TRP A 232 26.78 5.73 -5.99
C TRP A 232 27.23 4.67 -7.00
N GLN A 233 27.81 3.56 -6.52
CA GLN A 233 28.17 2.44 -7.41
C GLN A 233 26.92 1.85 -8.08
N ALA A 234 25.85 1.63 -7.32
CA ALA A 234 24.59 1.12 -7.87
C ALA A 234 23.98 2.08 -8.90
N LEU A 235 24.00 3.39 -8.66
CA LEU A 235 23.49 4.38 -9.62
C LEU A 235 24.32 4.47 -10.90
N THR A 236 25.61 4.17 -10.83
CA THR A 236 26.51 4.20 -12.00
C THR A 236 26.73 2.84 -12.65
N GLY A 237 26.12 1.77 -12.12
CA GLY A 237 26.30 0.39 -12.58
C GLY A 237 27.71 -0.19 -12.36
N ASN A 238 28.55 0.46 -11.54
CA ASN A 238 29.94 0.08 -11.32
C ASN A 238 30.11 -0.75 -10.04
N CYS A 239 29.46 -1.91 -9.99
CA CYS A 239 29.52 -2.80 -8.82
C CYS A 239 30.65 -3.83 -8.98
N ALA A 240 31.56 -3.88 -8.00
CA ALA A 240 32.77 -4.70 -8.07
C ALA A 240 32.62 -6.10 -7.44
N SER A 241 31.60 -6.30 -6.59
CA SER A 241 31.39 -7.57 -5.88
C SER A 241 30.86 -8.66 -6.81
N SER A 242 31.31 -9.90 -6.63
CA SER A 242 30.73 -11.08 -7.29
C SER A 242 29.49 -11.62 -6.57
N ASP A 243 29.12 -11.06 -5.42
CA ASP A 243 27.94 -11.49 -4.67
C ASP A 243 26.67 -11.13 -5.44
N THR A 244 25.82 -12.14 -5.67
CA THR A 244 24.55 -11.95 -6.39
C THR A 244 23.36 -12.38 -5.57
N LEU A 245 22.22 -11.72 -5.77
CA LEU A 245 20.95 -12.07 -5.14
C LEU A 245 19.80 -11.93 -6.14
N PRO A 246 18.93 -12.94 -6.30
CA PRO A 246 17.75 -12.81 -7.14
C PRO A 246 16.78 -11.80 -6.52
N MET A 247 16.31 -10.86 -7.32
CA MET A 247 15.25 -9.93 -6.96
C MET A 247 13.89 -10.61 -7.14
N GLY A 248 13.10 -10.63 -6.07
CA GLY A 248 11.70 -11.08 -6.12
C GLY A 248 11.57 -12.57 -5.88
N GLY A 249 10.61 -13.22 -6.52
CA GLY A 249 10.27 -14.62 -6.25
C GLY A 249 9.46 -14.82 -4.95
N THR A 250 9.16 -16.08 -4.66
CA THR A 250 8.29 -16.49 -3.54
C THR A 250 9.04 -16.67 -2.21
N THR A 251 10.36 -16.83 -2.25
CA THR A 251 11.17 -17.18 -1.07
C THR A 251 11.80 -15.96 -0.42
N ALA A 252 11.73 -15.92 0.92
CA ALA A 252 12.48 -14.98 1.72
C ALA A 252 13.99 -15.20 1.58
N LYS A 253 14.78 -14.14 1.73
CA LYS A 253 16.24 -14.16 1.54
C LYS A 253 16.95 -13.69 2.81
N PRO A 254 16.80 -14.42 3.94
CA PRO A 254 17.36 -14.02 5.22
C PRO A 254 18.89 -13.96 5.14
N GLY A 255 19.49 -13.03 5.88
CA GLY A 255 20.94 -12.85 5.95
C GLY A 255 21.57 -12.09 4.76
N ALA A 256 20.83 -11.87 3.66
CA ALA A 256 21.29 -11.03 2.57
C ALA A 256 20.88 -9.57 2.80
N THR A 257 21.85 -8.72 3.14
CA THR A 257 21.64 -7.27 3.34
C THR A 257 22.61 -6.47 2.47
N GLY A 258 22.17 -5.30 2.02
CA GLY A 258 22.98 -4.39 1.20
C GLY A 258 22.22 -3.85 0.00
N ILE A 259 22.97 -3.16 -0.86
CA ILE A 259 22.46 -2.59 -2.10
C ILE A 259 22.77 -3.56 -3.24
N TYR A 260 21.79 -3.82 -4.08
CA TYR A 260 21.93 -4.65 -5.27
C TYR A 260 21.49 -3.88 -6.50
N TYR A 261 22.24 -4.02 -7.59
CA TYR A 261 21.98 -3.40 -8.87
C TYR A 261 21.71 -4.45 -9.93
N LEU A 262 20.74 -4.19 -10.79
CA LEU A 262 20.50 -4.95 -12.02
C LEU A 262 19.93 -4.03 -13.09
N THR A 263 20.07 -4.44 -14.33
CA THR A 263 19.42 -3.83 -15.49
C THR A 263 18.19 -4.63 -15.92
N THR A 264 17.19 -3.94 -16.42
CA THR A 264 15.97 -4.54 -16.97
C THR A 264 15.71 -4.01 -18.37
N ASN A 265 14.95 -4.76 -19.17
CA ASN A 265 14.44 -4.25 -20.44
C ASN A 265 13.41 -3.15 -20.19
N ALA A 266 13.15 -2.33 -21.21
CA ALA A 266 12.13 -1.28 -21.15
C ALA A 266 10.69 -1.83 -21.25
N GLN A 267 10.52 -3.06 -21.72
CA GLN A 267 9.24 -3.74 -21.89
C GLN A 267 9.36 -5.22 -21.51
N SER A 268 8.23 -5.86 -21.20
CA SER A 268 8.20 -7.29 -20.84
C SER A 268 8.61 -8.19 -22.03
N PRO A 269 9.42 -9.24 -21.84
CA PRO A 269 10.06 -9.64 -20.57
C PRO A 269 11.08 -8.61 -20.09
N PHE A 270 10.90 -8.14 -18.86
CA PHE A 270 11.78 -7.16 -18.22
C PHE A 270 13.09 -7.80 -17.76
N SER A 271 13.03 -9.09 -17.41
CA SER A 271 14.18 -9.92 -17.07
C SER A 271 15.17 -10.03 -18.23
N GLN A 272 16.47 -10.03 -17.92
CA GLN A 272 17.57 -10.13 -18.90
C GLN A 272 18.26 -11.50 -18.94
N GLY A 273 17.79 -12.47 -18.14
CA GLY A 273 18.35 -13.83 -18.08
C GLY A 273 18.85 -14.18 -16.69
#